data_AF-A0A5R8QER4-F1
#
_entry.id   AF-A0A5R8QER4-F1
#
_cell.length_a   1.000
_cell.length_b   1.000
_cell.length_c   1.000
_cell.angle_alpha   90.00
_cell.angle_beta   90.00
_cell.angle_gamma   90.00
#
_symmetry.space_group_name_H-M   'P 1'
#
loop_
_entity.id
_entity.type
_entity.pdbx_description
1 polymer ?
#
loop_
_entity_poly.entity_id
_entity_poly.type
_entity_poly.pdbx_seq_one_letter_code
_entity_poly.pdbx_strand_id
1 'polypeptide(L)' 'MLEFKDGKCICGTVRVGERGQIVIPKKAREYFNVEAGDSLIVIGDKSNNTMTIMKADSLNEFVLQLKSLEDEK' A
#
# COMPACT_ATOMS: atom_id res chain seq x y z
N MET A 1 2.82 -12.62 -9.82
CA MET A 1 3.51 -11.39 -9.43
C MET A 1 4.21 -10.92 -10.68
N LEU A 2 3.84 -9.75 -11.16
CA LEU A 2 4.55 -9.08 -12.24
C LEU A 2 5.43 -8.04 -11.58
N GLU A 3 6.73 -8.20 -11.68
CA GLU A 3 7.71 -7.22 -11.19
C GLU A 3 8.00 -6.23 -12.31
N PHE A 4 8.01 -4.95 -11.94
CA PHE A 4 8.40 -3.84 -12.80
C PHE A 4 9.79 -3.36 -12.38
N LYS A 5 10.39 -2.49 -13.20
CA LYS A 5 11.57 -1.72 -12.79
C LYS A 5 11.26 -0.95 -11.49
N ASP A 6 12.30 -0.77 -10.67
CA ASP A 6 12.27 0.05 -9.44
C ASP A 6 11.50 -0.56 -8.25
N GLY A 7 11.47 -1.88 -8.12
CA GLY A 7 10.92 -2.59 -6.95
C GLY A 7 9.40 -2.58 -6.85
N LYS A 8 8.70 -2.09 -7.88
CA LYS A 8 7.24 -2.11 -7.96
C LYS A 8 6.77 -3.48 -8.44
N CYS A 9 5.71 -4.03 -7.85
CA CYS A 9 5.14 -5.30 -8.29
C CYS A 9 3.61 -5.32 -8.24
N ILE A 10 2.98 -5.93 -9.24
CA ILE A 10 1.57 -6.33 -9.16
C ILE A 10 1.51 -7.71 -8.50
N CYS A 11 0.98 -7.73 -7.28
CA CYS A 11 0.81 -8.96 -6.50
C CYS A 11 -0.43 -9.78 -6.91
N GLY A 12 -1.35 -9.19 -7.67
CA GLY A 12 -2.58 -9.82 -8.18
C GLY A 12 -3.74 -8.83 -8.22
N THR A 13 -4.89 -9.29 -8.68
CA THR A 13 -6.17 -8.58 -8.54
C THR A 13 -6.99 -9.23 -7.43
N VAL A 14 -7.72 -8.41 -6.68
CA VAL A 14 -8.60 -8.87 -5.59
C VAL A 14 -9.98 -8.27 -5.78
N ARG A 15 -11.01 -8.93 -5.23
CA ARG A 15 -12.37 -8.40 -5.19
C ARG A 15 -12.70 -7.96 -3.77
N VAL A 16 -13.52 -6.93 -3.68
CA VAL A 16 -14.06 -6.45 -2.41
C VAL A 16 -15.22 -7.37 -2.01
N GLY A 17 -15.17 -7.92 -0.80
CA GLY A 17 -16.25 -8.70 -0.22
C GLY A 17 -17.42 -7.82 0.23
N GLU A 18 -18.53 -8.45 0.62
CA GLU A 18 -19.79 -7.77 0.96
C GLU A 18 -19.68 -6.69 2.04
N ARG A 19 -18.72 -6.82 2.97
CA ARG A 19 -18.49 -5.85 4.05
C ARG A 19 -17.40 -4.83 3.73
N GLY A 20 -16.99 -4.70 2.47
CA GLY A 20 -15.90 -3.79 2.09
C GLY A 20 -14.50 -4.34 2.35
N GLN A 21 -14.36 -5.59 2.77
CA GLN A 21 -13.08 -6.22 3.08
C GLN A 21 -12.36 -6.71 1.81
N ILE A 22 -11.04 -6.65 1.81
CA ILE A 22 -10.19 -7.29 0.80
C ILE A 22 -9.30 -8.33 1.46
N VAL A 23 -8.97 -9.38 0.72
CA VAL A 23 -7.96 -10.36 1.15
C VAL A 23 -6.62 -9.95 0.56
N ILE A 24 -5.62 -9.72 1.40
CA ILE A 24 -4.26 -9.44 0.93
C ILE A 24 -3.69 -10.71 0.28
N PRO A 25 -3.29 -10.68 -1.01
CA PRO A 25 -2.75 -11.85 -1.69
C PRO A 25 -1.57 -12.44 -0.93
N LYS A 26 -1.46 -13.78 -0.89
CA LYS A 26 -0.38 -14.49 -0.18
C LYS A 26 1.01 -13.94 -0.54
N LYS A 27 1.28 -13.72 -1.83
CA LYS A 27 2.56 -13.18 -2.31
C LYS A 27 2.85 -11.77 -1.80
N ALA A 28 1.84 -10.91 -1.67
CA ALA A 28 2.02 -9.58 -1.08
C ALA A 28 2.37 -9.68 0.40
N ARG A 29 1.71 -10.58 1.14
CA ARG A 29 2.01 -10.83 2.55
C ARG A 29 3.44 -11.31 2.76
N GLU A 30 3.89 -12.25 1.93
CA GLU A 30 5.26 -12.77 1.97
C GLU A 30 6.30 -11.69 1.63
N TYR A 31 6.06 -10.90 0.58
CA TYR A 31 7.02 -9.89 0.11
C TYR A 31 7.14 -8.70 1.07
N PHE A 32 6.00 -8.20 1.58
CA PHE A 32 5.95 -7.04 2.48
C PHE A 32 5.96 -7.42 3.97
N ASN A 33 6.17 -8.70 4.29
CA ASN A 33 6.17 -9.24 5.65
C ASN A 33 4.96 -8.77 6.48
N VAL A 34 3.76 -8.98 5.93
CA VAL A 34 2.48 -8.62 6.57
C VAL A 34 1.92 -9.83 7.29
N GLU A 35 1.81 -9.72 8.61
CA GLU A 35 1.36 -10.77 9.51
C GLU A 35 0.06 -10.41 10.24
N ALA A 36 -0.57 -11.40 10.87
CA ALA A 36 -1.74 -11.15 11.69
C ALA A 36 -1.34 -10.34 12.94
N GLY A 37 -2.08 -9.27 13.21
CA GLY A 37 -1.78 -8.34 14.31
C GLY A 37 -1.00 -7.11 13.85
N ASP A 38 -0.46 -7.09 12.64
CA ASP A 38 0.13 -5.90 12.06
C ASP A 38 -0.91 -4.79 11.95
N SER A 39 -0.48 -3.57 12.29
CA SER A 39 -1.24 -2.36 12.03
C SER A 39 -0.88 -1.84 10.64
N LEU A 40 -1.89 -1.67 9.79
CA LEU A 40 -1.75 -1.12 8.45
C LEU A 40 -2.41 0.26 8.38
N ILE A 41 -1.83 1.15 7.60
CA ILE A 41 -2.37 2.47 7.27
C ILE A 41 -2.94 2.40 5.86
N VAL A 42 -4.14 2.96 5.68
CA VAL A 42 -4.80 3.09 4.38
C VAL A 42 -4.85 4.57 4.03
N ILE A 43 -4.26 4.93 2.90
CA ILE A 43 -4.13 6.32 2.43
C ILE A 43 -4.83 6.44 1.09
N GLY A 44 -5.73 7.41 0.97
CA GLY A 44 -6.45 7.67 -0.26
C GLY A 44 -5.99 8.96 -0.91
N ASP A 45 -5.67 8.90 -2.20
CA ASP A 45 -5.49 10.07 -3.05
C ASP A 45 -6.67 10.17 -4.01
N LYS A 46 -7.55 11.13 -3.73
CA LYS A 46 -8.76 11.38 -4.53
C LYS A 46 -8.44 11.96 -5.91
N SER A 47 -7.34 12.71 -6.05
CA SER A 47 -6.95 13.34 -7.31
C SER A 47 -6.53 12.29 -8.33
N ASN A 48 -5.77 11.29 -7.86
CA ASN A 48 -5.30 10.18 -8.69
C ASN A 48 -6.23 8.96 -8.66
N ASN A 49 -7.33 9.01 -7.90
CA ASN A 49 -8.25 7.88 -7.66
C ASN A 49 -7.50 6.60 -7.23
N THR A 50 -6.53 6.75 -6.33
CA THR A 50 -5.71 5.64 -5.82
C THR A 50 -5.85 5.47 -4.33
N MET A 51 -5.63 4.23 -3.87
CA MET A 51 -5.57 3.88 -2.46
C MET A 51 -4.32 3.04 -2.23
N THR A 52 -3.52 3.45 -1.25
CA THR A 52 -2.26 2.80 -0.87
C THR A 52 -2.40 2.22 0.52
N ILE A 53 -1.84 1.03 0.73
CA ILE A 53 -1.80 0.34 2.02
C ILE A 53 -0.34 0.08 2.37
N MET A 54 0.05 0.41 3.59
CA MET A 54 1.41 0.19 4.11
C MET A 54 1.40 -0.16 5.58
N LYS A 55 2.49 -0.71 6.10
CA LYS A 55 2.63 -0.98 7.53
C LYS A 55 2.76 0.35 8.29
N ALA A 56 2.19 0.40 9.49
CA ALA A 56 2.13 1.62 10.28
C ALA A 56 3.50 2.07 10.81
N ASP A 57 4.43 1.14 11.01
CA ASP A 57 5.82 1.41 11.38
C ASP A 57 6.58 2.16 10.26
N SER A 58 6.21 1.98 9.00
CA SER A 58 6.76 2.71 7.84
C SER A 58 6.24 4.15 7.68
N LEU A 59 5.36 4.63 8.56
CA LEU A 59 4.70 5.94 8.44
C LEU A 59 5.69 7.10 8.37
N ASN A 60 6.81 7.03 9.11
CA ASN A 60 7.80 8.10 9.12
C ASN A 60 8.41 8.37 7.74
N GLU A 61 8.64 7.33 6.94
CA GLU A 61 9.18 7.45 5.58
C GLU A 61 8.16 8.07 4.63
N PHE A 62 6.87 7.73 4.79
CA PHE A 62 5.80 8.30 3.98
C PHE A 62 5.56 9.79 4.29
N VAL A 63 5.62 10.20 5.56
CA VAL A 63 5.51 11.63 5.95
C VAL A 63 6.62 12.46 5.31
N LEU A 64 7.83 11.92 5.20
CA LEU A 64 8.94 12.59 4.51
C LEU A 64 8.66 12.74 3.00
N GLN A 65 8.10 11.72 2.35
CA GLN A 65 7.72 11.79 0.93
C GLN A 65 6.59 12.80 0.66
N LEU A 66 5.60 12.92 1.54
CA LEU A 66 4.55 13.92 1.40
C LEU A 66 5.09 15.35 1.47
N LYS A 67 6.03 15.62 2.39
CA LYS A 67 6.66 16.95 2.50
C LYS A 67 7.39 17.34 1.21
N SER A 68 8.11 16.40 0.59
CA SER A 68 8.77 16.68 -0.69
C SER A 68 7.81 16.96 -1.85
N LEU A 69 6.55 16.53 -1.76
CA LEU A 69 5.52 16.84 -2.77
C LEU A 69 4.85 18.21 -2.53
N GLU A 70 4.95 18.76 -1.31
CA GLU A 70 4.51 20.13 -1.00
C GLU A 70 5.55 21.17 -1.41
N ASP A 71 6.85 20.83 -1.34
CA ASP A 71 7.96 21.73 -1.69
C ASP A 71 8.16 21.93 -3.21
N GLU A 72 7.53 21.13 -4.07
CA GLU A 72 7.55 21.29 -5.54
C GLU A 72 6.39 22.15 -6.09
N LYS A 73 5.64 22.85 -5.24
CA LYS A 73 4.61 23.83 -5.64
C LYS A 73 5.01 25.27 -5.34
#